data_AF-A0A382K562-F1
#
_entry.id   AF-A0A382K562-F1
#
_cell.length_a   1.000
_cell.length_b   1.000
_cell.length_c   1.000
_cell.angle_alpha   90.00
_cell.angle_beta   90.00
_cell.angle_gamma   90.00
#
_symmetry.space_group_name_H-M   'P 1'
#
loop_
_entity.id
_entity.type
_entity.pdbx_description
1 polymer ?
#
loop_
_entity_poly.entity_id
_entity_poly.type
_entity_poly.pdbx_seq_one_letter_code
_entity_poly.pdbx_strand_id
1 'polypeptide(L)' 'MTKTLLLIIIFIWGIPSTYIRSKFRKIVYKTDDWKINIKPVFIKELTGLFSNLYPHNIEYI' A
#
# COMPACT_ATOMS: atom_id res chain seq x y z
N MET A 1 22.03 -5.53 -21.87
CA MET A 1 22.05 -4.20 -21.21
C MET A 1 20.64 -3.74 -20.80
N THR A 2 19.66 -3.73 -21.72
CA THR A 2 18.28 -3.28 -21.44
C THR A 2 17.54 -4.09 -20.36
N LYS A 3 17.70 -5.42 -20.34
CA LYS A 3 17.06 -6.30 -19.33
C LYS A 3 17.51 -6.01 -17.90
N THR A 4 18.79 -5.71 -17.70
CA THR A 4 19.36 -5.37 -16.38
C THR A 4 18.86 -4.02 -15.88
N LEU A 5 18.77 -3.03 -16.77
CA LEU A 5 18.21 -1.72 -16.43
C LEU A 5 16.74 -1.83 -16.02
N LEU A 6 15.94 -2.61 -16.77
CA LEU A 6 14.55 -2.89 -16.41
C LEU A 6 14.43 -3.50 -15.02
N LEU A 7 15.26 -4.48 -14.71
CA LEU A 7 15.27 -5.14 -13.40
C LEU A 7 15.61 -4.16 -12.26
N ILE A 8 16.60 -3.29 -12.48
CA ILE A 8 16.98 -2.25 -11.52
C ILE A 8 15.81 -1.29 -11.28
N ILE A 9 15.12 -0.84 -12.33
CA ILE A 9 13.95 0.04 -12.23
C ILE A 9 12.83 -0.65 -11.43
N ILE A 10 12.58 -1.94 -11.70
CA ILE A 10 11.57 -2.74 -10.99
C ILE A 10 11.89 -2.85 -9.50
N PHE A 11 13.16 -3.02 -9.10
CA PHE A 11 13.51 -3.06 -7.68
C PHE A 11 13.42 -1.68 -7.02
N ILE A 12 13.90 -0.64 -7.70
CA ILE A 12 13.84 0.74 -7.22
C ILE A 12 12.38 1.17 -6.98
N TRP A 13 11.45 0.76 -7.84
CA TRP A 13 10.03 1.09 -7.68
C TRP A 13 9.24 0.07 -6.85
N GLY A 14 9.50 -1.21 -7.03
CA GLY A 14 8.70 -2.29 -6.44
C GLY A 14 8.88 -2.40 -4.93
N ILE A 15 10.09 -2.17 -4.42
CA ILE A 15 10.38 -2.20 -2.98
C ILE A 15 9.63 -1.08 -2.23
N PRO A 16 9.81 0.22 -2.57
CA PRO A 16 9.08 1.28 -1.89
C PRO A 16 7.57 1.21 -2.13
N SER A 17 7.12 0.82 -3.32
CA SER A 17 5.69 0.61 -3.60
C SER A 17 5.08 -0.44 -2.69
N THR A 18 5.77 -1.56 -2.45
CA THR A 18 5.29 -2.62 -1.55
C THR A 18 5.20 -2.14 -0.10
N TYR A 19 6.18 -1.36 0.35
CA TYR A 19 6.18 -0.78 1.69
C TYR A 19 5.00 0.19 1.89
N ILE A 20 4.82 1.14 0.97
CA ILE A 20 3.73 2.13 1.01
C ILE A 20 2.37 1.42 0.94
N ARG A 21 2.21 0.44 0.04
CA ARG A 21 0.98 -0.35 -0.09
C ARG A 21 0.65 -1.10 1.20
N SER A 22 1.65 -1.68 1.85
CA SER A 22 1.48 -2.39 3.12
C SER A 22 1.05 -1.44 4.24
N LYS A 23 1.72 -0.29 4.37
CA LYS A 23 1.34 0.75 5.35
C LYS A 23 -0.09 1.25 5.11
N PHE A 24 -0.45 1.55 3.86
CA PHE A 24 -1.80 1.96 3.49
C PHE A 24 -2.86 0.94 3.90
N ARG A 25 -2.66 -0.35 3.58
CA ARG A 25 -3.57 -1.43 3.98
C ARG A 25 -3.72 -1.53 5.49
N LYS A 26 -2.63 -1.42 6.24
CA LYS A 26 -2.69 -1.46 7.71
C LYS A 26 -3.55 -0.34 8.28
N ILE A 27 -3.42 0.88 7.75
CA ILE A 27 -4.22 2.02 8.20
C ILE A 27 -5.69 1.85 7.80
N VAL A 28 -5.97 1.54 6.53
CA VAL A 28 -7.33 1.36 5.98
C VAL A 28 -8.12 0.26 6.70
N TYR A 29 -7.44 -0.80 7.13
CA TYR A 29 -8.07 -1.91 7.85
C TYR A 29 -7.92 -1.83 9.37
N LYS A 30 -7.25 -0.80 9.90
CA LYS A 30 -6.97 -0.62 11.33
C LYS A 30 -6.39 -1.88 11.96
N THR A 31 -5.34 -2.43 11.35
CA THR A 31 -4.68 -3.64 11.83
C THR A 31 -3.20 -3.62 11.52
N ASP A 32 -2.39 -4.16 12.42
CA ASP A 32 -0.96 -4.39 12.18
C ASP A 32 -0.64 -5.78 11.62
N ASP A 33 -1.65 -6.65 11.49
CA ASP A 33 -1.48 -8.02 11.01
C ASP A 33 -1.00 -8.02 9.55
N TRP A 34 0.16 -8.65 9.32
CA TRP A 34 0.78 -8.80 8.01
C TRP A 34 -0.11 -9.53 7.01
N LYS A 35 -1.05 -10.38 7.47
CA LYS A 35 -2.00 -11.11 6.62
C LYS A 35 -2.84 -10.20 5.74
N ILE A 36 -3.01 -8.92 6.10
CA ILE A 36 -3.74 -7.96 5.28
C ILE A 36 -3.14 -7.75 3.89
N ASN A 37 -1.84 -7.97 3.75
CA ASN A 37 -1.13 -7.83 2.47
C ASN A 37 -1.48 -8.91 1.45
N ILE A 38 -1.98 -10.06 1.90
CA ILE A 38 -2.36 -11.22 1.06
C ILE A 38 -3.87 -11.23 0.79
N LYS A 39 -4.68 -10.61 1.66
CA LYS A 39 -6.13 -10.57 1.49
C LYS A 39 -6.51 -9.87 0.16
N PRO A 40 -7.40 -10.48 -0.66
CA PRO A 40 -7.86 -9.91 -1.93
C PRO A 40 -9.12 -9.04 -1.73
N VAL A 41 -9.08 -8.12 -0.75
CA VAL A 41 -10.23 -7.27 -0.41
C VAL A 41 -9.88 -5.83 -0.80
N PHE A 42 -10.66 -5.22 -1.68
CA PHE A 42 -10.29 -3.94 -2.32
C PHE A 42 -11.24 -2.78 -2.05
N ILE A 43 -12.45 -3.03 -1.53
CA ILE A 43 -13.48 -1.98 -1.39
C ILE A 43 -13.01 -0.87 -0.44
N LYS A 44 -12.47 -1.22 0.74
CA LYS A 44 -11.95 -0.22 1.68
C LYS A 44 -10.75 0.53 1.12
N GLU A 45 -9.92 -0.12 0.31
CA GLU A 45 -8.77 0.51 -0.34
C GLU A 45 -9.23 1.55 -1.34
N LEU A 46 -10.23 1.21 -2.16
CA LEU A 46 -10.81 2.16 -3.12
C LEU A 46 -11.43 3.35 -2.40
N THR A 47 -12.24 3.10 -1.35
CA THR A 47 -12.77 4.19 -0.54
C THR A 47 -11.67 5.00 0.12
N GLY A 48 -10.58 4.38 0.58
CA GLY A 48 -9.51 5.09 1.24
C GLY A 48 -8.61 5.92 0.30
N LEU A 49 -8.53 5.53 -0.97
CA LEU A 49 -7.82 6.30 -2.00
C LEU A 49 -8.61 7.54 -2.44
N PHE A 50 -9.95 7.46 -2.48
CA PHE A 50 -10.81 8.50 -3.03
C PHE A 50 -11.64 9.24 -1.96
N SER A 51 -11.56 8.83 -0.70
CA SER A 51 -12.33 9.41 0.40
C SER A 51 -11.57 9.30 1.72
N ASN A 52 -11.97 10.14 2.68
CA ASN A 52 -11.39 10.09 4.01
C ASN A 52 -12.13 9.09 4.92
N LEU A 53 -11.61 7.85 5.04
CA LEU A 53 -12.20 6.84 5.94
C LEU A 53 -12.09 7.21 7.42
N TYR A 54 -11.04 7.92 7.81
CA TYR A 54 -10.70 8.21 9.20
C TYR A 54 -10.27 9.67 9.40
N PRO A 55 -11.22 10.63 9.38
CA PRO A 55 -10.91 12.07 9.42
C PRO A 55 -10.21 12.52 10.70
N HIS A 56 -10.22 11.70 11.76
CA HIS A 56 -9.59 11.97 13.05
C HIS A 56 -8.27 11.21 13.26
N ASN A 57 -7.81 10.41 12.28
CA ASN A 57 -6.53 9.72 12.38
C ASN A 57 -5.45 10.55 11.68
N ILE A 58 -4.49 11.08 12.45
CA ILE A 58 -3.39 11.91 11.92
C ILE A 58 -2.49 11.10 10.99
N GLU A 59 -2.36 9.78 11.18
CA GLU A 59 -1.60 8.92 10.26
C GLU A 59 -2.25 8.76 8.88
N TYR A 60 -3.52 9.19 8.76
CA TYR A 60 -4.34 9.09 7.57
C TYR A 60 -4.51 10.45 6.84
N ILE A 61 -3.94 11.52 7.39
CA ILE A 61 -3.89 12.89 6.82
C ILE A 61 -2.48 13.12 6.25
#